data_AF-A0A836BIN7-F1
#
_entry.id   AF-A0A836BIN7-F1
#
_cell.length_a   1.000
_cell.length_b   1.000
_cell.length_c   1.000
_cell.angle_alpha   90.00
_cell.angle_beta   90.00
_cell.angle_gamma   90.00
#
_symmetry.space_group_name_H-M   'P 1'
#
loop_
_entity.id
_entity.type
_entity.pdbx_description
1 polymer ?
#
loop_
_entity_poly.entity_id
_entity_poly.type
_entity_poly.pdbx_seq_one_letter_code
_entity_poly.pdbx_strand_id
1 'polypeptide(L)'
;MKEISDDTHELLENLVESTIQNWDIDKELANDCFPLKEPYRTRATDALLTVETRMRKKLKLGRSRVGVDIVDDARRLGVFKRSDPSEEQGIQLLFRGSVKGMRNVLVHNKPEMNKQEAITIILFADYLIKLFETLCKENKIKP
;
A
#
# COMPACT_ATOMS: atom_id res chain seq x y z
N MET A 1 23.16 -25.23 12.09
CA MET A 1 21.84 -24.79 11.60
C MET A 1 21.38 -25.80 10.58
N LYS A 2 20.19 -26.40 10.72
CA LYS A 2 19.65 -27.31 9.69
C LYS A 2 19.15 -26.45 8.54
N GLU A 3 19.72 -26.63 7.36
CA GLU A 3 19.18 -26.08 6.11
C GLU A 3 17.79 -26.66 5.89
N ILE A 4 16.83 -25.78 5.62
CA ILE A 4 15.46 -26.14 5.25
C ILE A 4 15.55 -26.70 3.83
N SER A 5 14.99 -27.88 3.57
CA SER A 5 15.00 -28.46 2.23
C SER A 5 14.17 -27.62 1.26
N ASP A 6 14.54 -27.62 -0.03
CA ASP A 6 13.85 -26.87 -1.08
C ASP A 6 12.34 -27.17 -1.11
N ASP A 7 11.95 -28.43 -0.92
CA ASP A 7 10.54 -28.86 -0.81
C ASP A 7 9.79 -28.20 0.36
N THR A 8 10.48 -27.97 1.49
CA THR A 8 9.89 -27.30 2.65
C THR A 8 9.73 -25.80 2.39
N HIS A 9 10.63 -25.20 1.60
CA HIS A 9 10.52 -23.81 1.16
C HIS A 9 9.32 -23.63 0.22
N GLU A 10 9.18 -24.52 -0.76
CA GLU A 10 8.06 -24.50 -1.71
C GLU A 10 6.70 -24.70 -1.00
N LEU A 11 6.63 -25.61 -0.03
CA LEU A 11 5.43 -25.81 0.80
C LEU A 11 5.06 -24.56 1.62
N LEU A 12 6.05 -23.88 2.21
CA LEU A 12 5.84 -22.63 2.93
C LEU A 12 5.37 -21.51 2.00
N GLU A 13 5.92 -21.43 0.79
CA GLU A 13 5.50 -20.45 -0.21
C GLU A 13 4.06 -20.68 -0.66
N ASN A 14 3.68 -21.93 -0.95
CA ASN A 14 2.31 -22.29 -1.32
C ASN A 14 1.32 -22.07 -0.17
N LEU A 15 1.75 -22.30 1.08
CA LEU A 15 0.95 -21.99 2.26
C LEU A 15 0.74 -20.48 2.41
N VAL A 16 1.78 -19.67 2.22
CA VAL A 16 1.68 -18.20 2.27
C VAL A 16 0.76 -17.69 1.17
N GLU A 17 0.90 -18.18 -0.07
CA GLU A 17 0.04 -17.77 -1.19
C GLU A 17 -1.44 -18.15 -0.98
N SER A 18 -1.71 -19.37 -0.51
CA SER A 18 -3.07 -19.81 -0.16
C SER A 18 -3.64 -19.08 1.05
N THR A 19 -2.80 -18.68 2.01
CA THR A 19 -3.22 -17.90 3.19
C THR A 19 -3.50 -16.44 2.83
N ILE A 20 -2.71 -15.85 1.95
CA ILE A 20 -2.93 -14.50 1.40
C ILE A 20 -4.26 -14.43 0.65
N GLN A 21 -4.63 -15.48 -0.10
CA GLN A 21 -5.95 -15.56 -0.74
C GLN A 21 -7.12 -15.60 0.27
N ASN A 22 -6.86 -16.04 1.51
CA ASN A 22 -7.82 -16.07 2.60
C ASN A 22 -7.76 -14.82 3.50
N TRP A 23 -6.75 -13.96 3.33
CA TRP A 23 -6.72 -12.66 4.00
C TRP A 23 -7.69 -11.72 3.30
N ASP A 24 -8.38 -10.90 4.10
CA ASP A 24 -9.29 -9.85 3.62
C ASP A 24 -8.50 -8.69 2.97
N ILE A 25 -7.64 -9.00 2.02
CA ILE A 25 -6.83 -8.03 1.27
C ILE A 25 -7.75 -7.28 0.32
N ASP A 26 -7.49 -5.99 0.15
CA ASP A 26 -8.17 -5.17 -0.83
C ASP A 26 -8.21 -5.84 -2.22
N LYS A 27 -9.40 -5.91 -2.82
CA LYS A 27 -9.61 -6.62 -4.08
C LYS A 27 -8.81 -6.06 -5.24
N GLU A 28 -8.58 -4.74 -5.30
CA GLU A 28 -7.74 -4.16 -6.36
C GLU A 28 -6.29 -4.61 -6.15
N LEU A 29 -5.77 -4.59 -4.91
CA LEU A 29 -4.42 -5.12 -4.62
C LEU A 29 -4.30 -6.61 -4.92
N ALA A 30 -5.30 -7.41 -4.55
CA ALA A 30 -5.31 -8.84 -4.83
C ALA A 30 -5.17 -9.12 -6.34
N ASN A 31 -5.93 -8.39 -7.17
CA ASN A 31 -5.90 -8.52 -8.62
C ASN A 31 -4.62 -7.98 -9.27
N ASP A 32 -4.09 -6.86 -8.76
CA ASP A 32 -2.94 -6.17 -9.36
C ASP A 32 -1.60 -6.84 -8.97
N CYS A 33 -1.54 -7.44 -7.77
CA CYS A 33 -0.29 -7.92 -7.19
C CYS A 33 -0.14 -9.45 -7.18
N PHE A 34 -1.23 -10.22 -7.29
CA PHE A 34 -1.20 -11.69 -7.21
C PHE A 34 -1.70 -12.38 -8.50
N PRO A 35 -1.19 -13.59 -8.82
CA PRO A 35 -0.07 -14.27 -8.18
C PRO A 35 1.23 -13.47 -8.32
N LEU A 36 2.04 -13.51 -7.27
CA LEU A 36 3.24 -12.68 -7.17
C LEU A 36 4.31 -13.20 -8.14
N LYS A 37 4.77 -12.35 -9.06
CA LYS A 37 5.72 -12.71 -10.12
C LYS A 37 6.90 -11.75 -10.18
N GLU A 38 8.05 -12.26 -10.55
CA GLU A 38 9.23 -11.44 -10.80
C GLU A 38 9.03 -10.50 -12.01
N PRO A 39 9.64 -9.29 -11.99
CA PRO A 39 10.39 -8.72 -10.87
C PRO A 39 9.47 -8.24 -9.73
N TYR A 40 9.71 -8.72 -8.51
CA TYR A 40 8.81 -8.49 -7.38
C TYR A 40 8.64 -7.00 -7.02
N ARG A 41 9.68 -6.18 -7.27
CA ARG A 41 9.62 -4.72 -7.09
C ARG A 41 8.49 -4.06 -7.88
N THR A 42 8.14 -4.61 -9.05
CA THR A 42 7.08 -4.03 -9.89
C THR A 42 5.74 -4.19 -9.19
N ARG A 43 5.47 -5.36 -8.61
CA ARG A 43 4.25 -5.60 -7.83
C ARG A 43 4.18 -4.75 -6.57
N ALA A 44 5.30 -4.58 -5.87
CA ALA A 44 5.39 -3.66 -4.73
C ALA A 44 5.15 -2.19 -5.14
N THR A 45 5.63 -1.79 -6.33
CA THR A 45 5.38 -0.45 -6.88
C THR A 45 3.92 -0.25 -7.23
N ASP A 46 3.32 -1.23 -7.92
CA ASP A 46 1.91 -1.21 -8.32
C ASP A 46 1.00 -1.13 -7.09
N ALA A 47 1.32 -1.86 -6.01
CA ALA A 47 0.58 -1.79 -4.76
C ALA A 47 0.51 -0.36 -4.18
N LEU A 48 1.63 0.37 -4.16
CA LEU A 48 1.67 1.76 -3.71
C LEU A 48 0.93 2.70 -4.67
N LEU A 49 0.95 2.42 -5.98
CA LEU A 49 0.16 3.15 -6.97
C LEU A 49 -1.35 2.92 -6.79
N THR A 50 -1.76 1.73 -6.36
CA THR A 50 -3.15 1.41 -6.03
C THR A 50 -3.63 2.24 -4.84
N VAL A 51 -2.79 2.48 -3.83
CA VAL A 51 -3.10 3.43 -2.72
C VAL A 51 -3.43 4.82 -3.27
N GLU A 52 -2.55 5.39 -4.10
CA GLU A 52 -2.76 6.70 -4.70
C GLU A 52 -4.03 6.75 -5.56
N THR A 53 -4.23 5.73 -6.37
CA THR A 53 -5.39 5.61 -7.25
C THR A 53 -6.68 5.56 -6.44
N ARG A 54 -6.69 4.79 -5.35
CA ARG A 54 -7.83 4.68 -4.43
C ARG A 54 -8.15 6.02 -3.77
N MET A 55 -7.14 6.68 -3.22
CA MET A 55 -7.29 8.01 -2.61
C MET A 55 -7.85 9.02 -3.61
N ARG A 56 -7.24 9.11 -4.80
CA ARG A 56 -7.66 10.03 -5.86
C ARG A 56 -9.11 9.80 -6.28
N LYS A 57 -9.50 8.53 -6.52
CA LYS A 57 -10.87 8.15 -6.90
C LYS A 57 -11.86 8.51 -5.79
N LYS A 58 -11.55 8.15 -4.54
CA LYS A 58 -12.43 8.39 -3.38
C LYS A 58 -12.67 9.87 -3.12
N LEU A 59 -11.67 10.71 -3.33
CA LEU A 59 -11.73 12.16 -3.12
C LEU A 59 -12.18 12.93 -4.38
N LYS A 60 -12.54 12.24 -5.47
CA LYS A 60 -12.89 12.83 -6.77
C LYS A 60 -11.89 13.88 -7.28
N LEU A 61 -10.61 13.65 -7.03
CA LEU A 61 -9.56 14.55 -7.48
C LEU A 61 -9.33 14.40 -8.99
N GLY A 62 -8.97 15.50 -9.65
CA GLY A 62 -8.64 15.49 -11.07
C GLY A 62 -7.48 14.55 -11.40
N ARG A 63 -7.45 14.03 -12.64
CA ARG A 63 -6.42 13.06 -13.08
C ARG A 63 -4.99 13.58 -12.98
N SER A 64 -4.80 14.90 -13.00
CA SER A 64 -3.51 15.58 -12.86
C SER A 64 -2.94 15.55 -11.44
N ARG A 65 -3.74 15.21 -10.41
CA ARG A 65 -3.27 15.06 -9.03
C ARG A 65 -2.60 13.70 -8.87
N VAL A 66 -1.34 13.71 -8.45
CA VAL A 66 -0.49 12.51 -8.30
C VAL A 66 0.43 12.62 -7.08
N GLY A 67 0.86 11.48 -6.52
CA GLY A 67 1.82 11.43 -5.43
C GLY A 67 1.40 12.24 -4.22
N VAL A 68 2.30 13.11 -3.74
CA VAL A 68 2.08 13.93 -2.54
C VAL A 68 0.92 14.90 -2.67
N ASP A 69 0.61 15.39 -3.86
CA ASP A 69 -0.49 16.34 -4.05
C ASP A 69 -1.83 15.73 -3.63
N ILE A 70 -2.01 14.41 -3.85
CA ILE A 70 -3.20 13.68 -3.40
C ILE A 70 -3.28 13.68 -1.86
N VAL A 71 -2.14 13.49 -1.19
CA VAL A 71 -2.07 13.46 0.28
C VAL A 71 -2.32 14.85 0.87
N ASP A 72 -1.82 15.91 0.22
CA ASP A 72 -2.06 17.28 0.66
C ASP A 72 -3.51 17.70 0.43
N ASP A 73 -4.13 17.29 -0.67
CA ASP A 73 -5.57 17.47 -0.90
C ASP A 73 -6.40 16.67 0.12
N ALA A 74 -6.02 15.43 0.45
CA ALA A 74 -6.65 14.64 1.50
C ALA A 74 -6.61 15.34 2.87
N ARG A 75 -5.47 15.94 3.23
CA ARG A 75 -5.35 16.76 4.44
C ARG A 75 -6.28 17.96 4.40
N ARG A 76 -6.31 18.73 3.31
CA ARG A 76 -7.18 19.92 3.16
C ARG A 76 -8.66 19.57 3.30
N LEU A 77 -9.05 18.39 2.80
CA LEU A 77 -10.41 17.86 2.94
C LEU A 77 -10.71 17.34 4.35
N GLY A 78 -9.73 17.28 5.25
CA GLY A 78 -9.89 16.83 6.62
C GLY A 78 -9.89 15.31 6.78
N VAL A 79 -9.37 14.56 5.81
CA VAL A 79 -9.26 13.09 5.91
C VAL A 79 -8.47 12.68 7.15
N PHE A 80 -7.38 13.39 7.46
CA PHE A 80 -6.49 13.07 8.58
C PHE A 80 -6.87 13.75 9.90
N LYS A 81 -8.03 14.41 9.96
CA LYS A 81 -8.42 15.20 11.13
C LYS A 81 -8.45 14.35 12.40
N ARG A 82 -7.80 14.85 13.45
CA ARG A 82 -7.72 14.25 14.80
C ARG A 82 -7.91 15.30 15.88
N SER A 83 -8.14 14.85 17.12
CA SER A 83 -8.17 15.73 18.29
C SER A 83 -6.78 16.24 18.64
N ASP A 84 -5.75 15.41 18.46
CA ASP A 84 -4.35 15.80 18.63
C ASP A 84 -3.73 16.17 17.26
N PRO A 85 -3.25 17.41 17.07
CA PRO A 85 -2.55 17.83 15.85
C PRO A 85 -1.32 16.97 15.50
N SER A 86 -0.65 16.40 16.49
CA SER A 86 0.54 15.56 16.30
C SER A 86 0.17 14.23 15.63
N GLU A 87 -0.99 13.67 16.00
CA GLU A 87 -1.51 12.45 15.39
C GLU A 87 -1.91 12.71 13.92
N GLU A 88 -2.63 13.81 13.66
CA GLU A 88 -2.98 14.23 12.30
C GLU A 88 -1.72 14.37 11.42
N GLN A 89 -0.68 15.03 11.94
CA GLN A 89 0.58 15.20 11.23
C GLN A 89 1.29 13.86 11.01
N GLY A 90 1.32 12.97 12.01
CA GLY A 90 1.92 11.65 11.91
C GLY A 90 1.28 10.80 10.82
N ILE A 91 -0.05 10.79 10.76
CA ILE A 91 -0.81 10.09 9.72
C ILE A 91 -0.51 10.70 8.34
N GLN A 92 -0.53 12.03 8.22
CA GLN A 92 -0.17 12.69 6.94
C GLN A 92 1.24 12.29 6.48
N LEU A 93 2.22 12.28 7.40
CA LEU A 93 3.59 11.91 7.10
C LEU A 93 3.74 10.44 6.70
N LEU A 94 2.97 9.54 7.32
CA LEU A 94 2.90 8.13 6.93
C LEU A 94 2.50 8.00 5.45
N PHE A 95 1.39 8.62 5.04
CA PHE A 95 0.95 8.58 3.64
C PHE A 95 1.96 9.25 2.70
N ARG A 96 2.53 10.41 3.06
CA ARG A 96 3.56 11.09 2.24
C ARG A 96 4.80 10.20 2.07
N GLY A 97 5.25 9.54 3.13
CA GLY A 97 6.39 8.63 3.11
C GLY A 97 6.18 7.45 2.16
N SER A 98 4.97 6.89 2.14
CA SER A 98 4.63 5.78 1.26
C SER A 98 4.58 6.19 -0.22
N VAL A 99 3.85 7.27 -0.56
CA VAL A 99 3.64 7.68 -1.96
C VAL A 99 4.86 8.37 -2.58
N LYS A 100 5.68 9.07 -1.77
CA LYS A 100 6.89 9.77 -2.25
C LYS A 100 8.17 9.01 -1.97
N GLY A 101 8.35 8.53 -0.75
CA GLY A 101 9.60 7.89 -0.33
C GLY A 101 9.71 6.50 -0.94
N MET A 102 8.89 5.58 -0.44
CA MET A 102 8.97 4.17 -0.83
C MET A 102 8.77 3.98 -2.33
N ARG A 103 7.69 4.52 -2.90
CA ARG A 103 7.40 4.36 -4.33
C ARG A 103 8.53 4.89 -5.22
N ASN A 104 9.09 6.05 -4.93
CA ASN A 104 10.16 6.61 -5.77
C ASN A 104 11.44 5.78 -5.69
N VAL A 105 11.77 5.21 -4.53
CA VAL A 105 12.93 4.29 -4.41
C VAL A 105 12.72 3.07 -5.30
N LEU A 106 11.53 2.47 -5.29
CA LEU A 106 11.23 1.30 -6.12
C LEU A 106 11.29 1.60 -7.62
N VAL A 107 10.80 2.76 -8.03
CA VAL A 107 10.76 3.19 -9.44
C VAL A 107 12.15 3.59 -9.96
N HIS A 108 12.89 4.39 -9.21
CA HIS A 108 14.11 5.04 -9.69
C HIS A 108 15.38 4.26 -9.35
N ASN A 109 15.47 3.73 -8.13
CA ASN A 109 16.68 3.01 -7.70
C ASN A 109 16.64 1.54 -8.11
N LYS A 110 15.45 1.03 -8.47
CA LYS A 110 15.21 -0.36 -8.91
C LYS A 110 15.96 -1.38 -8.06
N PRO A 111 15.84 -1.33 -6.72
CA PRO A 111 16.56 -2.24 -5.86
C PRO A 111 16.19 -3.68 -6.21
N GLU A 112 17.16 -4.57 -6.06
CA GLU A 112 16.84 -5.99 -5.92
C GLU A 112 15.90 -6.16 -4.73
N MET A 113 14.84 -6.93 -4.93
CA MET A 113 13.78 -7.11 -3.97
C MET A 113 13.36 -8.57 -3.97
N ASN A 114 13.46 -9.21 -2.82
CA ASN A 114 13.01 -10.58 -2.68
C ASN A 114 11.47 -10.67 -2.50
N LYS A 115 10.94 -11.88 -2.61
CA LYS A 115 9.50 -12.17 -2.49
C LYS A 115 8.91 -11.64 -1.17
N GLN A 116 9.61 -11.83 -0.05
CA GLN A 116 9.15 -11.44 1.29
C GLN A 116 9.06 -9.91 1.45
N GLU A 117 10.02 -9.17 0.93
CA GLU A 117 10.02 -7.70 0.93
C GLU A 117 8.84 -7.16 0.12
N ALA A 118 8.58 -7.74 -1.06
CA ALA A 118 7.45 -7.35 -1.89
C ALA A 118 6.11 -7.62 -1.21
N ILE A 119 5.93 -8.80 -0.61
CA ILE A 119 4.74 -9.14 0.18
C ILE A 119 4.55 -8.12 1.31
N THR A 120 5.63 -7.78 2.03
CA THR A 120 5.57 -6.81 3.14
C THR A 120 5.06 -5.45 2.66
N ILE A 121 5.52 -4.97 1.51
CA ILE A 121 5.07 -3.70 0.93
C ILE A 121 3.62 -3.79 0.45
N ILE A 122 3.21 -4.90 -0.16
CA ILE A 122 1.81 -5.11 -0.60
C ILE A 122 0.86 -5.10 0.60
N LEU A 123 1.22 -5.76 1.71
CA LEU A 123 0.42 -5.76 2.94
C LEU A 123 0.39 -4.39 3.61
N PHE A 124 1.49 -3.65 3.54
CA PHE A 124 1.52 -2.28 4.00
C PHE A 124 0.61 -1.37 3.16
N ALA A 125 0.57 -1.57 1.83
CA ALA A 125 -0.37 -0.87 0.96
C ALA A 125 -1.84 -1.20 1.31
N ASP A 126 -2.15 -2.47 1.59
CA ASP A 126 -3.47 -2.90 2.05
C ASP A 126 -3.88 -2.20 3.35
N TYR A 127 -2.97 -2.17 4.33
CA TYR A 127 -3.18 -1.43 5.57
C TYR A 127 -3.47 0.05 5.32
N LEU A 128 -2.72 0.72 4.43
CA LEU A 128 -2.93 2.13 4.11
C LEU A 128 -4.29 2.38 3.44
N ILE A 129 -4.75 1.49 2.56
CA ILE A 129 -6.09 1.59 1.95
C ILE A 129 -7.17 1.51 3.03
N LYS A 130 -7.10 0.50 3.90
CA LYS A 130 -8.07 0.31 4.99
C LYS A 130 -8.05 1.46 5.99
N LEU A 131 -6.86 1.95 6.34
CA LEU A 131 -6.69 3.12 7.20
C LEU A 131 -7.33 4.36 6.55
N PHE A 132 -7.05 4.61 5.27
CA PHE A 132 -7.64 5.72 4.53
C PHE A 132 -9.17 5.65 4.49
N GLU A 133 -9.74 4.47 4.22
CA GLU A 133 -11.20 4.29 4.19
C GLU A 133 -11.85 4.52 5.56
N THR A 134 -11.20 4.03 6.62
CA THR A 134 -11.61 4.25 8.02
C THR A 134 -11.59 5.74 8.36
N LEU A 135 -10.50 6.43 8.03
CA LEU A 135 -10.34 7.87 8.21
C LEU A 135 -11.42 8.67 7.47
N CYS A 136 -11.70 8.33 6.22
CA CYS A 136 -12.79 8.95 5.46
C CYS A 136 -14.14 8.75 6.13
N LYS A 137 -14.42 7.55 6.66
CA LYS A 137 -15.68 7.25 7.34
C LYS A 137 -15.82 8.05 8.64
N GLU A 138 -14.81 8.03 9.50
CA GLU A 138 -14.79 8.74 10.78
C GLU A 138 -14.96 10.26 10.59
N ASN A 139 -14.24 10.82 9.62
CA ASN A 139 -14.25 12.24 9.32
C ASN A 139 -15.37 12.65 8.35
N LYS A 140 -16.29 11.73 8.05
CA LYS A 140 -17.50 11.96 7.20
C LYS A 140 -17.15 12.55 5.83
N ILE A 141 -16.02 12.14 5.27
CA ILE A 141 -15.56 12.54 3.95
C ILE A 141 -16.49 11.90 2.92
N LYS A 142 -17.26 12.74 2.23
CA LYS A 142 -18.14 12.30 1.16
C LYS A 142 -17.32 12.08 -0.11
N PRO A 143 -17.61 11.01 -0.87
CA PRO A 143 -17.07 10.88 -2.21
C PRO A 143 -17.58 12.03 -3.07
#